data_AF-A0A940SMX6-F1
#
_entry.id   AF-A0A940SMX6-F1
#
_cell.length_a   1.000
_cell.length_b   1.000
_cell.length_c   1.000
_cell.angle_alpha   90.00
_cell.angle_beta   90.00
_cell.angle_gamma   90.00
#
_symmetry.space_group_name_H-M   'P 1'
#
loop_
_entity.id
_entity.type
_entity.pdbx_description
1 polymer ?
#
loop_
_entity_poly.entity_id
_entity_poly.type
_entity_poly.pdbx_seq_one_letter_code
_entity_poly.pdbx_strand_id
1 'polypeptide(L)'
;MRTERLKALLWREWKLSRKFYLSSWAALLGMMLVYVLFEMSMRFGNLRSLDADELTAVRMAISFLAISVAAYGPIAAAGSDNGMHKKDIQANWLRYSYALPVTPEERAAARMILLVLMQAVGFLLSVLGLAFALRMVNWQFSLYTVLILLVILDISLLVILVQYALVLRARDMKTYALQNTKYVSGIIGAGVVVGLLAARKMSHFASPDGTVSPALQEAASQFEKKLVTSPDSIKLYDLVNLMTMGHGAQFIETAKHLLPLTIPLTVVLYVLLYLVIRSNLKGAWKHDRSAL
;
A
#
# COMPACT_ATOMS: atom_id res chain seq x y z
N MET A 1 -26.22 22.80 -11.34
CA MET A 1 -26.70 21.88 -10.28
C MET A 1 -25.80 20.66 -10.05
N ARG A 2 -25.36 19.90 -11.07
CA ARG A 2 -24.51 18.70 -10.88
C ARG A 2 -23.16 18.99 -10.20
N THR A 3 -22.53 20.11 -10.53
CA THR A 3 -21.26 20.55 -9.94
C THR A 3 -21.35 20.82 -8.45
N GLU A 4 -22.39 21.53 -8.00
CA GLU A 4 -22.60 21.85 -6.58
C GLU A 4 -22.87 20.58 -5.74
N ARG A 5 -23.61 19.61 -6.29
CA ARG A 5 -23.81 18.31 -5.64
C ARG A 5 -22.49 17.55 -5.47
N LEU A 6 -21.66 17.52 -6.52
CA LEU A 6 -20.36 16.86 -6.47
C LEU A 6 -19.43 17.54 -5.46
N LYS A 7 -19.38 18.87 -5.43
CA LYS A 7 -18.62 19.63 -4.42
C LYS A 7 -19.06 19.31 -3.00
N ALA A 8 -20.38 19.25 -2.75
CA ALA A 8 -20.91 18.89 -1.43
C ALA A 8 -20.53 17.46 -1.02
N LEU A 9 -20.55 16.51 -1.96
CA LEU A 9 -20.09 15.14 -1.72
C LEU A 9 -18.60 15.08 -1.42
N LEU A 10 -17.77 15.76 -2.21
CA LEU A 10 -16.32 15.84 -1.97
C LEU A 10 -16.02 16.44 -0.59
N TRP A 11 -16.73 17.50 -0.21
CA TRP A 11 -16.58 18.12 1.10
C TRP A 11 -16.95 17.16 2.24
N ARG A 12 -18.05 16.42 2.09
CA ARG A 12 -18.45 15.39 3.07
C ARG A 12 -17.38 14.30 3.18
N GLU A 13 -16.95 13.74 2.05
CA GLU A 13 -15.97 12.66 2.00
C GLU A 13 -14.64 13.11 2.63
N TRP A 14 -14.17 14.32 2.30
CA TRP A 14 -13.02 14.95 2.94
C TRP A 14 -13.22 15.14 4.45
N LYS A 15 -14.33 15.75 4.88
CA LYS A 15 -14.59 16.03 6.31
C LYS A 15 -14.61 14.75 7.15
N LEU A 16 -15.11 13.65 6.59
CA LEU A 16 -15.19 12.34 7.26
C LEU A 16 -13.84 11.60 7.30
N SER A 17 -12.97 11.83 6.32
CA SER A 17 -11.66 11.17 6.17
C SER A 17 -10.48 12.01 6.68
N ARG A 18 -10.64 13.32 6.86
CA ARG A 18 -9.54 14.26 7.21
C ARG A 18 -8.71 13.83 8.42
N LYS A 19 -9.35 13.27 9.46
CA LYS A 19 -8.64 12.86 10.68
C LYS A 19 -7.66 11.72 10.37
N PHE A 20 -8.07 10.79 9.52
CA PHE A 20 -7.24 9.69 9.08
C PHE A 20 -6.07 10.20 8.25
N TYR A 21 -6.32 11.05 7.26
CA TYR A 21 -5.24 11.61 6.43
C TYR A 21 -4.25 12.44 7.24
N LEU A 22 -4.74 13.28 8.16
CA LEU A 22 -3.89 14.05 9.06
C LEU A 22 -3.06 13.13 9.97
N SER A 23 -3.63 12.07 10.53
CA SER A 23 -2.87 11.11 11.34
C SER A 23 -1.83 10.36 10.50
N SER A 24 -2.17 9.97 9.27
CA SER A 24 -1.26 9.30 8.34
C SER A 24 -0.09 10.20 7.95
N TRP A 25 -0.35 11.47 7.62
CA TRP A 25 0.71 12.42 7.30
C TRP A 25 1.56 12.77 8.53
N ALA A 26 0.95 12.90 9.71
CA ALA A 26 1.70 13.10 10.95
C ALA A 26 2.61 11.90 11.26
N ALA A 27 2.13 10.67 11.05
CA ALA A 27 2.95 9.47 11.21
C ALA A 27 4.11 9.43 10.20
N LEU A 28 3.86 9.77 8.93
CA LEU A 28 4.91 9.87 7.91
C LEU A 28 5.99 10.88 8.31
N LEU A 29 5.59 12.09 8.73
CA LEU A 29 6.50 13.12 9.21
C LEU A 29 7.25 12.68 10.47
N GLY A 30 6.59 11.96 11.38
CA GLY A 30 7.21 11.36 12.55
C GLY A 30 8.29 10.35 12.18
N MET A 31 8.05 9.48 11.19
CA MET A 31 9.07 8.55 10.71
C MET A 31 10.24 9.27 10.03
N MET A 32 9.99 10.34 9.26
CA MET A 32 11.05 11.19 8.73
C MET A 32 11.88 11.83 9.84
N LEU A 33 11.24 12.30 10.92
CA LEU A 33 11.93 12.86 12.06
C LEU A 33 12.80 11.82 12.76
N VAL A 34 12.30 10.60 12.99
CA VAL A 34 13.10 9.49 13.54
C VAL A 34 14.32 9.23 12.67
N TYR A 35 14.16 9.24 11.35
CA TYR A 35 15.27 9.08 10.41
C TYR A 35 16.32 10.20 10.56
N VAL A 36 15.89 11.46 10.67
CA VAL A 36 16.79 12.61 10.94
C VAL A 36 17.55 12.44 12.26
N LEU A 37 16.85 12.07 13.32
CA LEU A 37 17.47 11.86 14.64
C LEU A 37 18.50 10.74 14.59
N PHE A 38 18.23 9.69 13.84
CA PHE A 38 19.15 8.58 13.65
C PHE A 38 20.43 9.01 12.93
N GLU A 39 20.31 9.76 11.82
CA GLU A 39 21.47 10.33 11.11
C GLU A 39 22.27 11.32 11.97
N MET A 40 21.59 12.18 12.72
CA MET A 40 22.26 13.10 13.65
C MET A 40 23.01 12.34 14.74
N SER A 41 22.44 11.24 15.25
CA SER A 41 23.11 10.36 16.23
C SER A 41 24.34 9.67 15.65
N MET A 42 24.31 9.28 14.36
CA MET A 42 25.46 8.69 13.66
C MET A 42 26.59 9.71 13.42
N ARG A 43 26.25 10.97 13.12
CA ARG A 43 27.25 12.02 12.81
C ARG A 43 27.81 12.70 14.05
N PHE A 44 26.98 12.96 15.04
CA PHE A 44 27.30 13.82 16.17
C PHE A 44 27.03 13.18 17.54
N GLY A 45 26.38 12.02 17.58
CA GLY A 45 25.90 11.41 18.82
C GLY A 45 26.50 10.04 19.13
N ASN A 46 25.74 9.26 19.90
CA ASN A 46 26.19 8.02 20.54
C ASN A 46 26.52 6.89 19.54
N LEU A 47 26.04 6.97 18.30
CA LEU A 47 26.27 5.95 17.28
C LEU A 47 27.54 6.22 16.44
N ARG A 48 28.28 7.30 16.73
CA ARG A 48 29.50 7.66 15.99
C ARG A 48 30.65 6.68 16.22
N SER A 49 30.74 6.08 17.40
CA SER A 49 31.87 5.23 17.82
C SER A 49 31.63 3.73 17.60
N LEU A 50 30.63 3.36 16.79
CA LEU A 50 30.33 1.97 16.49
C LEU A 50 31.42 1.35 15.61
N ASP A 51 31.68 0.07 15.83
CA ASP A 51 32.63 -0.71 15.02
C ASP A 51 32.06 -0.97 13.61
N ALA A 52 32.93 -1.34 12.66
CA ALA A 52 32.58 -1.43 11.23
C ALA A 52 31.41 -2.40 10.92
N ASP A 53 31.31 -3.50 11.67
CA ASP A 53 30.24 -4.49 11.53
C ASP A 53 28.91 -3.97 12.06
N GLU A 54 28.93 -3.31 13.23
CA GLU A 54 27.77 -2.65 13.83
C GLU A 54 27.26 -1.50 12.96
N LEU A 55 28.19 -0.73 12.39
CA LEU A 55 27.89 0.37 11.46
C LEU A 55 27.18 -0.14 10.19
N THR A 56 27.54 -1.34 9.71
CA THR A 56 26.93 -1.96 8.53
C THR A 56 25.50 -2.41 8.82
N ALA A 57 25.27 -3.07 9.97
CA ALA A 57 23.93 -3.45 10.41
C ALA A 57 23.02 -2.23 10.61
N VAL A 58 23.56 -1.17 11.20
CA VAL A 58 22.85 0.09 11.41
C VAL A 58 22.51 0.79 10.09
N ARG A 59 23.43 0.83 9.12
CA ARG A 59 23.16 1.38 7.78
C ARG A 59 22.08 0.60 7.02
N MET A 60 22.05 -0.73 7.17
CA MET A 60 20.97 -1.55 6.62
C MET A 60 19.62 -1.21 7.27
N ALA A 61 19.57 -1.09 8.60
CA ALA A 61 18.36 -0.69 9.32
C ALA A 61 17.85 0.70 8.90
N ILE A 62 18.75 1.68 8.71
CA ILE A 62 18.45 3.01 8.17
C ILE A 62 17.86 2.90 6.75
N SER A 63 18.45 2.06 5.90
CA SER A 63 17.98 1.86 4.52
C SER A 63 16.58 1.23 4.48
N PHE A 64 16.30 0.25 5.35
CA PHE A 64 14.97 -0.32 5.53
C PHE A 64 13.96 0.71 6.05
N LEU A 65 14.36 1.56 7.00
CA LEU A 65 13.52 2.64 7.50
C LEU A 65 13.20 3.66 6.39
N ALA A 66 14.18 4.03 5.56
CA ALA A 66 13.99 4.92 4.42
C ALA A 66 13.02 4.36 3.37
N ILE A 67 13.15 3.07 3.04
CA ILE A 67 12.22 2.38 2.14
C ILE A 67 10.83 2.30 2.77
N SER A 68 10.75 2.08 4.09
CA SER A 68 9.48 2.05 4.82
C SER A 68 8.77 3.40 4.81
N VAL A 69 9.50 4.51 5.01
CA VAL A 69 8.99 5.89 4.87
C VAL A 69 8.51 6.15 3.44
N ALA A 70 9.31 5.74 2.45
CA ALA A 70 8.99 5.88 1.05
C ALA A 70 7.71 5.10 0.67
N ALA A 71 7.52 3.90 1.22
CA ALA A 71 6.33 3.09 0.98
C ALA A 71 5.09 3.57 1.76
N TYR A 72 5.29 4.20 2.92
CA TYR A 72 4.20 4.58 3.83
C TYR A 72 3.28 5.65 3.24
N GLY A 73 3.80 6.64 2.50
CA GLY A 73 2.97 7.71 1.92
C GLY A 73 1.86 7.21 0.98
N PRO A 74 2.16 6.44 -0.08
CA PRO A 74 1.18 5.83 -0.95
C PRO A 74 0.21 4.91 -0.21
N ILE A 75 0.68 4.09 0.73
CA ILE A 75 -0.13 3.12 1.48
C ILE A 75 -1.07 3.82 2.48
N ALA A 76 -0.58 4.82 3.19
CA ALA A 76 -1.33 5.56 4.19
C ALA A 76 -2.29 6.57 3.53
N ALA A 77 -1.97 7.09 2.33
CA ALA A 77 -2.91 7.85 1.51
C ALA A 77 -3.93 6.95 0.79
N ALA A 78 -3.56 5.70 0.52
CA ALA A 78 -4.44 4.63 0.05
C ALA A 78 -5.40 4.10 1.12
N GLY A 79 -5.38 4.68 2.33
CA GLY A 79 -6.28 4.40 3.45
C GLY A 79 -7.63 3.82 3.07
N SER A 80 -7.66 2.50 3.12
CA SER A 80 -8.77 1.57 3.25
C SER A 80 -10.15 2.16 3.62
N ASP A 81 -10.88 2.78 2.68
CA ASP A 81 -12.23 3.35 2.91
C ASP A 81 -12.30 4.38 4.07
N ASN A 82 -11.22 4.61 4.81
CA ASN A 82 -11.11 5.43 6.02
C ASN A 82 -12.22 5.21 7.05
N GLY A 83 -12.78 3.99 7.07
CA GLY A 83 -13.98 3.65 7.83
C GLY A 83 -15.22 4.45 7.43
N MET A 84 -15.27 5.04 6.24
CA MET A 84 -16.44 5.76 5.72
C MET A 84 -17.60 4.83 5.50
N HIS A 85 -17.41 3.69 4.84
CA HIS A 85 -18.51 2.71 4.72
C HIS A 85 -18.97 2.19 6.07
N LYS A 86 -18.07 1.98 7.03
CA LYS A 86 -18.43 1.67 8.42
C LYS A 86 -19.32 2.76 9.03
N LYS A 87 -18.95 4.03 8.90
CA LYS A 87 -19.74 5.18 9.38
C LYS A 87 -21.09 5.26 8.65
N ASP A 88 -21.12 4.97 7.36
CA ASP A 88 -22.34 4.97 6.56
C ASP A 88 -23.32 3.85 6.97
N ILE A 89 -22.79 2.68 7.37
CA ILE A 89 -23.58 1.59 7.97
C ILE A 89 -24.10 2.03 9.35
N GLN A 90 -23.23 2.57 10.22
CA GLN A 90 -23.61 2.99 11.58
C GLN A 90 -24.65 4.11 11.60
N ALA A 91 -24.58 5.04 10.65
CA ALA A 91 -25.55 6.13 10.52
C ALA A 91 -26.83 5.71 9.76
N ASN A 92 -26.97 4.43 9.38
CA ASN A 92 -28.04 3.95 8.50
C ASN A 92 -28.18 4.71 7.17
N TRP A 93 -27.13 5.43 6.75
CA TRP A 93 -27.15 6.23 5.53
C TRP A 93 -27.40 5.34 4.30
N LEU A 94 -26.84 4.13 4.30
CA LEU A 94 -26.99 3.18 3.20
C LEU A 94 -28.46 2.87 2.90
N ARG A 95 -29.30 2.70 3.94
CA ARG A 95 -30.72 2.38 3.81
C ARG A 95 -31.50 3.46 3.06
N TYR A 96 -31.18 4.73 3.28
CA TYR A 96 -31.88 5.86 2.66
C TYR A 96 -31.19 6.38 1.39
N SER A 97 -30.14 5.69 0.93
CA SER A 97 -29.32 6.18 -0.19
C SER A 97 -30.04 6.24 -1.53
N TYR A 98 -31.17 5.52 -1.68
CA TYR A 98 -32.01 5.56 -2.88
C TYR A 98 -32.95 6.76 -2.95
N ALA A 99 -33.29 7.36 -1.81
CA ALA A 99 -34.18 8.52 -1.74
C ALA A 99 -33.42 9.85 -1.92
N LEU A 100 -32.09 9.82 -1.89
CA LEU A 100 -31.26 11.01 -2.06
C LEU A 100 -31.20 11.43 -3.54
N PRO A 101 -31.11 12.74 -3.84
CA PRO A 101 -30.96 13.26 -5.20
C PRO A 101 -29.55 13.04 -5.79
N VAL A 102 -28.80 12.09 -5.22
CA VAL A 102 -27.42 11.75 -5.55
C VAL A 102 -27.39 10.35 -6.13
N THR A 103 -26.84 10.23 -7.34
CA THR A 103 -26.73 8.95 -8.02
C THR A 103 -25.53 8.13 -7.51
N PRO A 104 -25.55 6.79 -7.66
CA PRO A 104 -24.40 5.93 -7.37
C PRO A 104 -23.13 6.34 -8.10
N GLU A 105 -23.27 6.92 -9.29
CA GLU A 105 -22.18 7.35 -10.17
C GLU A 105 -21.49 8.61 -9.65
N GLU A 106 -22.28 9.61 -9.22
CA GLU A 106 -21.76 10.82 -8.58
C GLU A 106 -21.01 10.49 -7.28
N ARG A 107 -21.51 9.53 -6.50
CA ARG A 107 -20.84 9.06 -5.28
C ARG A 107 -19.55 8.30 -5.58
N ALA A 108 -19.54 7.43 -6.59
CA ALA A 108 -18.34 6.74 -7.03
C ALA A 108 -17.27 7.73 -7.51
N ALA A 109 -17.67 8.72 -8.30
CA ALA A 109 -16.79 9.78 -8.79
C ALA A 109 -16.20 10.61 -7.64
N ALA A 110 -17.01 11.04 -6.67
CA ALA A 110 -16.52 11.80 -5.50
C ALA A 110 -15.45 11.02 -4.72
N ARG A 111 -15.69 9.72 -4.48
CA ARG A 111 -14.71 8.84 -3.80
C ARG A 111 -13.42 8.70 -4.59
N MET A 112 -13.52 8.48 -5.91
CA MET A 112 -12.35 8.35 -6.78
C MET A 112 -11.53 9.64 -6.85
N ILE A 113 -12.18 10.80 -6.99
CA ILE A 113 -11.50 12.10 -7.04
C ILE A 113 -10.74 12.34 -5.73
N LEU A 114 -11.38 12.10 -4.58
CA LEU A 114 -10.72 12.26 -3.29
C LEU A 114 -9.54 11.30 -3.13
N LEU A 115 -9.73 10.03 -3.51
CA LEU A 115 -8.67 9.03 -3.46
C LEU A 115 -7.46 9.45 -4.30
N VAL A 116 -7.67 9.80 -5.57
CA VAL A 116 -6.61 10.24 -6.49
C VAL A 116 -5.89 11.45 -5.92
N LEU A 117 -6.61 12.44 -5.38
CA LEU A 117 -6.02 13.65 -4.83
C LEU A 117 -5.15 13.33 -3.60
N MET A 118 -5.65 12.51 -2.67
CA MET A 118 -4.92 12.14 -1.47
C MET A 118 -3.72 11.27 -1.78
N GLN A 119 -3.85 10.38 -2.75
CA GLN A 119 -2.78 9.50 -3.19
C GLN A 119 -1.70 10.26 -3.95
N ALA A 120 -2.06 11.27 -4.74
CA ALA A 120 -1.10 12.20 -5.34
C ALA A 120 -0.31 12.96 -4.27
N VAL A 121 -0.98 13.49 -3.24
CA VAL A 121 -0.30 14.15 -2.11
C VAL A 121 0.62 13.19 -1.36
N GLY A 122 0.15 11.98 -1.03
CA GLY A 122 0.94 10.95 -0.36
C GLY A 122 2.15 10.51 -1.19
N PHE A 123 1.99 10.35 -2.49
CA PHE A 123 3.07 10.03 -3.42
C PHE A 123 4.13 11.14 -3.45
N LEU A 124 3.71 12.41 -3.57
CA LEU A 124 4.62 13.55 -3.55
C LEU A 124 5.41 13.64 -2.23
N LEU A 125 4.75 13.44 -1.09
CA LEU A 125 5.42 13.41 0.21
C LEU A 125 6.42 12.25 0.32
N SER A 126 6.09 11.08 -0.24
CA SER A 126 7.03 9.96 -0.31
C SER A 126 8.21 10.21 -1.22
N VAL A 127 8.02 10.87 -2.37
CA VAL A 127 9.13 11.31 -3.24
C VAL A 127 10.05 12.26 -2.48
N LEU A 128 9.50 13.25 -1.77
CA LEU A 128 10.27 14.17 -0.94
C LEU A 128 11.02 13.45 0.19
N GLY A 129 10.36 12.50 0.86
CA GLY A 129 10.98 11.69 1.91
C GLY A 129 12.11 10.80 1.41
N LEU A 130 11.92 10.18 0.26
CA LEU A 130 12.95 9.36 -0.34
C LEU A 130 14.13 10.21 -0.82
N ALA A 131 13.87 11.37 -1.46
CA ALA A 131 14.91 12.30 -1.87
C ALA A 131 15.73 12.79 -0.66
N PHE A 132 15.05 13.12 0.44
CA PHE A 132 15.69 13.50 1.68
C PHE A 132 16.55 12.36 2.27
N ALA A 133 16.01 11.15 2.35
CA ALA A 133 16.74 9.98 2.86
C ALA A 133 17.98 9.65 2.00
N LEU A 134 17.84 9.63 0.67
CA LEU A 134 18.94 9.36 -0.25
C LEU A 134 20.04 10.41 -0.14
N ARG A 135 19.68 11.69 0.01
CA ARG A 135 20.67 12.78 0.18
C ARG A 135 21.51 12.59 1.44
N MET A 136 20.91 12.07 2.52
CA MET A 136 21.60 11.83 3.78
C MET A 136 22.59 10.67 3.72
N VAL A 137 22.26 9.61 2.97
CA VAL A 137 23.14 8.44 2.73
C VAL A 137 24.19 8.71 1.62
N ASN A 138 24.21 9.93 1.06
CA ASN A 138 25.02 10.30 -0.11
C ASN A 138 24.74 9.42 -1.35
N TRP A 139 23.51 8.91 -1.47
CA TRP A 139 23.05 8.22 -2.67
C TRP A 139 22.41 9.22 -3.63
N GLN A 140 22.57 8.97 -4.93
CA GLN A 140 22.00 9.84 -5.96
C GLN A 140 20.51 9.56 -6.12
N PHE A 141 19.71 10.61 -6.06
CA PHE A 141 18.32 10.56 -6.47
C PHE A 141 18.27 10.31 -7.98
N SER A 142 17.66 9.20 -8.38
CA SER A 142 17.58 8.79 -9.79
C SER A 142 16.15 8.48 -10.18
N LEU A 143 15.87 8.50 -11.48
CA LEU A 143 14.54 8.15 -12.01
C LEU A 143 14.07 6.77 -11.53
N TYR A 144 15.00 5.82 -11.33
CA TYR A 144 14.71 4.48 -10.81
C TYR A 144 14.05 4.49 -9.42
N THR A 145 14.43 5.44 -8.56
CA THR A 145 13.86 5.56 -7.22
C THR A 145 12.39 6.02 -7.27
N VAL A 146 12.04 6.84 -8.26
CA VAL A 146 10.64 7.23 -8.54
C VAL A 146 9.83 6.06 -9.11
N LEU A 147 10.46 5.20 -9.93
CA LEU A 147 9.78 4.00 -10.46
C LEU A 147 9.44 3.00 -9.36
N ILE A 148 10.32 2.81 -8.37
CA ILE A 148 10.04 1.97 -7.21
C ILE A 148 8.80 2.49 -6.47
N LEU A 149 8.71 3.82 -6.28
CA LEU A 149 7.52 4.44 -5.68
C LEU A 149 6.26 4.22 -6.52
N LEU A 150 6.35 4.23 -7.85
CA LEU A 150 5.21 3.91 -8.73
C LEU A 150 4.78 2.45 -8.61
N VAL A 151 5.71 1.51 -8.53
CA VAL A 151 5.38 0.09 -8.29
C VAL A 151 4.69 -0.09 -6.93
N ILE A 152 5.18 0.58 -5.88
CA ILE A 152 4.55 0.56 -4.56
C ILE A 152 3.15 1.18 -4.61
N LEU A 153 2.97 2.24 -5.38
CA LEU A 153 1.68 2.86 -5.64
C LEU A 153 0.71 1.86 -6.31
N ASP A 154 1.14 1.14 -7.35
CA ASP A 154 0.33 0.13 -8.02
C ASP A 154 -0.07 -1.02 -7.07
N ILE A 155 0.86 -1.49 -6.24
CA ILE A 155 0.56 -2.49 -5.20
C ILE A 155 -0.48 -1.95 -4.22
N SER A 156 -0.34 -0.68 -3.79
CA SER A 156 -1.31 -0.05 -2.90
C SER A 156 -2.71 0.04 -3.54
N LEU A 157 -2.79 0.36 -4.83
CA LEU A 157 -4.04 0.40 -5.59
C LEU A 157 -4.69 -0.98 -5.72
N LEU A 158 -3.90 -2.03 -5.95
CA LEU A 158 -4.39 -3.41 -5.95
C LEU A 158 -4.98 -3.81 -4.58
N VAL A 159 -4.29 -3.44 -3.50
CA VAL A 159 -4.76 -3.67 -2.12
C VAL A 159 -6.10 -2.96 -1.89
N ILE A 160 -6.23 -1.70 -2.31
CA ILE A 160 -7.49 -0.95 -2.25
C ILE A 160 -8.58 -1.66 -3.07
N LEU A 161 -8.27 -2.08 -4.30
CA LEU A 161 -9.22 -2.73 -5.19
C LEU A 161 -9.83 -3.98 -4.54
N VAL A 162 -8.99 -4.84 -3.95
CA VAL A 162 -9.42 -6.04 -3.23
C VAL A 162 -10.30 -5.66 -2.05
N GLN A 163 -9.92 -4.63 -1.28
CA GLN A 163 -10.73 -4.18 -0.17
C GLN A 163 -12.11 -3.71 -0.62
N TYR A 164 -12.16 -2.84 -1.63
CA TYR A 164 -13.40 -2.27 -2.14
C TYR A 164 -14.31 -3.35 -2.75
N ALA A 165 -13.73 -4.38 -3.37
CA ALA A 165 -14.47 -5.53 -3.86
C ALA A 165 -15.11 -6.35 -2.73
N LEU A 166 -14.42 -6.48 -1.60
CA LEU A 166 -14.89 -7.27 -0.45
C LEU A 166 -15.81 -6.48 0.48
N VAL A 167 -15.36 -5.31 0.97
CA VAL A 167 -15.95 -4.56 2.10
C VAL A 167 -17.16 -3.72 1.70
N LEU A 168 -17.20 -3.13 0.50
CA LEU A 168 -18.33 -2.28 0.09
C LEU A 168 -19.65 -3.05 -0.08
N ARG A 169 -19.58 -4.39 -0.11
CA ARG A 169 -20.76 -5.26 -0.18
C ARG A 169 -21.48 -5.35 1.16
N ALA A 170 -20.81 -5.12 2.29
CA ALA A 170 -21.44 -5.15 3.60
C ALA A 170 -22.54 -4.07 3.72
N ARG A 171 -23.66 -4.44 4.33
CA ARG A 171 -24.78 -3.53 4.65
C ARG A 171 -25.01 -3.38 6.15
N ASP A 172 -24.53 -4.33 6.92
CA ASP A 172 -24.64 -4.39 8.37
C ASP A 172 -23.26 -4.52 9.03
N MET A 173 -23.18 -4.18 10.32
CA MET A 173 -21.92 -4.17 11.06
C MET A 173 -21.29 -5.56 11.21
N LYS A 174 -22.09 -6.63 11.25
CA LYS A 174 -21.61 -8.00 11.41
C LYS A 174 -20.92 -8.48 10.12
N THR A 175 -21.55 -8.26 8.97
CA THR A 175 -20.98 -8.55 7.65
C THR A 175 -19.77 -7.68 7.37
N TYR A 176 -19.81 -6.39 7.74
CA TYR A 176 -18.64 -5.50 7.63
C TYR A 176 -17.45 -6.05 8.41
N ALA A 177 -17.64 -6.41 9.69
CA ALA A 177 -16.57 -6.93 10.52
C ALA A 177 -15.98 -8.21 9.92
N LEU A 178 -16.82 -9.14 9.46
CA LEU A 178 -16.38 -10.40 8.84
C LEU A 178 -15.57 -10.15 7.56
N GLN A 179 -16.06 -9.30 6.65
CA GLN A 179 -15.37 -9.01 5.38
C GLN A 179 -14.06 -8.25 5.62
N ASN A 180 -14.05 -7.30 6.56
CA ASN A 180 -12.84 -6.58 6.93
C ASN A 180 -11.81 -7.51 7.57
N THR A 181 -12.21 -8.44 8.44
CA THR A 181 -11.29 -9.44 9.00
C THR A 181 -10.69 -10.32 7.91
N LYS A 182 -11.49 -10.83 6.95
CA LYS A 182 -10.99 -11.62 5.82
C LYS A 182 -9.96 -10.86 4.99
N TYR A 183 -10.24 -9.60 4.71
CA TYR A 183 -9.33 -8.71 4.00
C TYR A 183 -8.02 -8.52 4.76
N VAL A 184 -8.08 -8.13 6.05
CA VAL A 184 -6.89 -7.90 6.89
C VAL A 184 -6.07 -9.18 7.04
N SER A 185 -6.70 -10.33 7.33
CA SER A 185 -6.00 -11.61 7.44
C SER A 185 -5.36 -12.04 6.12
N GLY A 186 -6.01 -11.75 4.98
CA GLY A 186 -5.47 -12.05 3.65
C GLY A 186 -4.21 -11.25 3.35
N ILE A 187 -4.19 -9.95 3.67
CA ILE A 187 -3.01 -9.10 3.49
C ILE A 187 -1.87 -9.52 4.41
N ILE A 188 -2.15 -9.73 5.70
CA ILE A 188 -1.12 -10.17 6.66
C ILE A 188 -0.55 -11.51 6.22
N GLY A 189 -1.39 -12.47 5.82
CA GLY A 189 -0.96 -13.76 5.30
C GLY A 189 -0.07 -13.63 4.07
N ALA A 190 -0.48 -12.82 3.09
CA ALA A 190 0.33 -12.56 1.89
C ALA A 190 1.68 -11.90 2.23
N GLY A 191 1.70 -10.93 3.15
CA GLY A 191 2.91 -10.26 3.60
C GLY A 191 3.89 -11.20 4.29
N VAL A 192 3.40 -12.08 5.18
CA VAL A 192 4.22 -13.10 5.85
C VAL A 192 4.83 -14.07 4.83
N VAL A 193 4.04 -14.52 3.85
CA VAL A 193 4.52 -15.42 2.79
C VAL A 193 5.64 -14.76 1.97
N VAL A 194 5.43 -13.51 1.53
CA VAL A 194 6.44 -12.76 0.79
C VAL A 194 7.71 -12.57 1.62
N GLY A 195 7.57 -12.23 2.91
CA GLY A 195 8.69 -12.09 3.83
C GLY A 195 9.47 -13.38 4.04
N LEU A 196 8.79 -14.52 4.19
CA LEU A 196 9.43 -15.83 4.33
C LEU A 196 10.19 -16.26 3.06
N LEU A 197 9.61 -16.00 1.87
CA LEU A 197 10.28 -16.26 0.60
C LEU A 197 11.52 -15.39 0.43
N ALA A 198 11.44 -14.10 0.79
CA ALA A 198 12.58 -13.19 0.79
C ALA A 198 13.68 -13.65 1.77
N ALA A 199 13.31 -14.04 2.98
CA ALA A 199 14.24 -14.53 4.00
C ALA A 199 14.94 -15.83 3.59
N ARG A 200 14.22 -16.79 2.99
CA ARG A 200 14.81 -18.03 2.43
C ARG A 200 15.85 -17.69 1.37
N LYS A 201 15.54 -16.74 0.48
CA LYS A 201 16.50 -16.33 -0.55
C LYS A 201 17.71 -15.61 0.03
N MET A 202 17.53 -14.69 0.98
CA MET A 202 18.66 -14.05 1.68
C MET A 202 19.52 -15.06 2.43
N SER A 203 18.92 -16.09 3.04
CA SER A 203 19.68 -17.17 3.71
C SER A 203 20.52 -18.03 2.76
N HIS A 204 20.16 -18.11 1.48
CA HIS A 204 21.02 -18.72 0.45
C HIS A 204 22.22 -17.85 0.07
N PHE A 205 22.20 -16.55 0.40
CA PHE A 205 23.31 -15.61 0.15
C PHE A 205 24.11 -15.23 1.40
N ALA A 206 23.59 -15.49 2.61
CA ALA A 206 24.08 -14.90 3.86
C ALA A 206 24.79 -15.87 4.83
N SER A 207 25.35 -16.99 4.37
CA SER A 207 26.17 -17.82 5.27
C SER A 207 27.52 -18.18 4.64
N PRO A 208 28.65 -17.78 5.27
CA PRO A 208 29.94 -18.40 5.05
C PRO A 208 29.93 -19.91 5.38
N ASP A 209 28.99 -20.38 6.21
CA ASP A 209 28.92 -21.76 6.75
C ASP A 209 27.65 -22.55 6.35
N GLY A 210 26.82 -22.01 5.44
CA GLY A 210 25.74 -22.74 4.75
C GLY A 210 24.56 -23.32 5.56
N THR A 211 24.46 -23.13 6.89
CA THR A 211 23.39 -23.76 7.69
C THR A 211 22.15 -22.88 7.83
N VAL A 212 21.09 -23.25 7.11
CA VAL A 212 19.73 -22.70 7.27
C VAL A 212 19.06 -23.41 8.46
N SER A 213 18.32 -22.70 9.31
CA SER A 213 17.50 -23.33 10.35
C SER A 213 16.53 -24.36 9.73
N PRO A 214 16.57 -25.63 10.14
CA PRO A 214 15.77 -26.71 9.54
C PRO A 214 14.26 -26.45 9.65
N ALA A 215 13.82 -25.73 10.69
CA ALA A 215 12.43 -25.32 10.86
C ALA A 215 11.95 -24.35 9.75
N LEU A 216 12.85 -23.50 9.24
CA LEU A 216 12.53 -22.53 8.18
C LEU A 216 12.46 -23.22 6.81
N GLN A 217 13.30 -24.23 6.57
CA GLN A 217 13.26 -25.06 5.36
C GLN A 217 11.99 -25.91 5.30
N GLU A 218 11.59 -26.51 6.43
CA GLU A 218 10.40 -27.34 6.50
C GLU A 218 9.13 -26.51 6.23
N ALA A 219 9.00 -25.35 6.88
CA ALA A 219 7.87 -24.43 6.66
C ALA A 219 7.77 -23.94 5.21
N ALA A 220 8.91 -23.64 4.57
CA ALA A 220 8.94 -23.23 3.17
C ALA A 220 8.53 -24.35 2.20
N SER A 221 9.01 -25.59 2.44
CA SER A 221 8.71 -26.74 1.57
C SER A 221 7.24 -27.18 1.64
N GLN A 222 6.64 -27.16 2.84
CA GLN A 222 5.22 -27.49 3.03
C GLN A 222 4.31 -26.49 2.32
N PHE A 223 4.75 -25.23 2.22
CA PHE A 223 4.00 -24.17 1.54
C PHE A 223 4.18 -24.21 0.02
N GLU A 224 5.38 -24.54 -0.47
CA GLU A 224 5.67 -24.76 -1.89
C GLU A 224 4.79 -25.89 -2.47
N LYS A 225 4.63 -27.00 -1.72
CA LYS A 225 3.67 -28.06 -2.05
C LYS A 225 2.21 -27.59 -2.14
N LYS A 226 1.84 -26.53 -1.40
CA LYS A 226 0.49 -25.93 -1.44
C LYS A 226 0.32 -24.85 -2.51
N LEU A 227 1.40 -24.26 -3.01
CA LEU A 227 1.39 -23.21 -4.04
C LEU A 227 1.47 -23.79 -5.46
N VAL A 228 2.23 -24.88 -5.65
CA VAL A 228 2.44 -25.54 -6.96
C VAL A 228 1.17 -26.21 -7.49
N THR A 229 0.13 -26.39 -6.66
CA THR A 229 -1.17 -26.91 -7.09
C THR A 229 -2.09 -25.86 -7.72
N SER A 230 -1.66 -24.61 -7.88
CA SER A 230 -2.45 -23.55 -8.54
C SER A 230 -1.81 -23.12 -9.87
N PRO A 231 -2.47 -23.41 -11.03
CA PRO A 231 -1.83 -23.31 -12.35
C PRO A 231 -1.60 -21.90 -12.90
N ASP A 232 -1.99 -20.83 -12.18
CA ASP A 232 -1.92 -19.44 -12.68
C ASP A 232 -0.88 -18.55 -11.98
N SER A 233 0.07 -19.12 -11.22
CA SER A 233 1.02 -18.35 -10.39
C SER A 233 2.22 -17.79 -11.17
N ILE A 234 1.96 -16.91 -12.15
CA ILE A 234 3.00 -16.07 -12.74
C ILE A 234 3.50 -15.03 -11.70
N LYS A 235 4.75 -15.24 -11.26
CA LYS A 235 5.79 -14.21 -10.97
C LYS A 235 5.67 -13.30 -9.74
N LEU A 236 5.11 -13.77 -8.62
CA LEU A 236 5.39 -13.12 -7.32
C LEU A 236 6.89 -13.28 -6.93
N TYR A 237 7.49 -14.39 -7.36
CA TYR A 237 8.89 -14.74 -7.15
C TYR A 237 9.88 -13.77 -7.80
N ASP A 238 9.56 -13.26 -9.00
CA ASP A 238 10.41 -12.31 -9.73
C ASP A 238 10.37 -10.90 -9.10
N LEU A 239 9.25 -10.51 -8.50
CA LEU A 239 9.10 -9.20 -7.86
C LEU A 239 9.90 -9.09 -6.55
N VAL A 240 9.97 -10.19 -5.79
CA VAL A 240 10.78 -10.29 -4.56
C VAL A 240 12.28 -10.33 -4.90
N ASN A 241 12.65 -10.97 -6.02
CA ASN A 241 14.01 -10.95 -6.55
C ASN A 241 14.48 -9.53 -6.90
N LEU A 242 13.56 -8.67 -7.34
CA LEU A 242 13.84 -7.27 -7.67
C LEU A 242 14.15 -6.39 -6.45
N MET A 243 13.45 -6.61 -5.33
CA MET A 243 13.54 -5.73 -4.15
C MET A 243 14.71 -6.05 -3.22
N THR A 244 15.37 -7.20 -3.38
CA THR A 244 16.28 -7.77 -2.37
C THR A 244 17.75 -7.84 -2.79
N MET A 245 18.12 -7.41 -3.99
CA MET A 245 19.50 -7.56 -4.50
C MET A 245 20.22 -6.24 -4.74
N GLY A 246 21.43 -6.13 -4.17
CA GLY A 246 22.44 -5.11 -4.45
C GLY A 246 23.07 -5.20 -5.85
N HIS A 247 22.31 -5.64 -6.86
CA HIS A 247 22.73 -5.63 -8.26
C HIS A 247 22.03 -4.49 -8.99
N GLY A 248 22.55 -3.27 -8.78
CA GLY A 248 22.04 -2.06 -9.43
C GLY A 248 21.86 -2.23 -10.94
N ALA A 249 22.75 -2.96 -11.63
CA ALA A 249 22.69 -3.18 -13.08
C ALA A 249 21.51 -4.06 -13.54
N GLN A 250 21.26 -5.21 -12.91
CA GLN A 250 20.14 -6.10 -13.27
C GLN A 250 18.79 -5.53 -12.86
N PHE A 251 18.74 -4.78 -11.74
CA PHE A 251 17.56 -4.03 -11.36
C PHE A 251 17.23 -2.94 -12.38
N ILE A 252 18.24 -2.18 -12.82
CA ILE A 252 18.11 -1.15 -13.84
C ILE A 252 17.61 -1.72 -15.17
N GLU A 253 18.13 -2.87 -15.59
CA GLU A 253 17.74 -3.54 -16.83
C GLU A 253 16.28 -4.03 -16.77
N THR A 254 15.88 -4.64 -15.66
CA THR A 254 14.50 -5.10 -15.47
C THR A 254 13.52 -3.93 -15.29
N ALA A 255 13.92 -2.87 -14.59
CA ALA A 255 13.13 -1.65 -14.41
C ALA A 255 12.88 -0.92 -15.74
N LYS A 256 13.83 -0.95 -16.70
CA LYS A 256 13.61 -0.42 -18.06
C LYS A 256 12.48 -1.15 -18.79
N HIS A 257 12.31 -2.45 -18.55
CA HIS A 257 11.21 -3.23 -19.13
C HIS A 257 9.87 -3.02 -18.41
N LEU A 258 9.87 -2.69 -17.11
CA LEU A 258 8.66 -2.40 -16.32
C LEU A 258 8.12 -0.98 -16.53
N LEU A 259 8.99 -0.04 -16.94
CA LEU A 259 8.66 1.37 -17.14
C LEU A 259 7.47 1.61 -18.09
N PRO A 260 7.40 1.02 -19.29
CA PRO A 260 6.24 1.18 -20.17
C PRO A 260 4.97 0.48 -19.66
N LEU A 261 5.06 -0.41 -18.66
CA LEU A 261 3.93 -1.17 -18.11
C LEU A 261 3.31 -0.51 -16.88
N THR A 262 4.10 0.16 -16.03
CA THR A 262 3.62 0.75 -14.76
C THR A 262 2.59 1.86 -14.98
N ILE A 263 2.87 2.87 -15.82
CA ILE A 263 1.92 3.96 -16.05
C ILE A 263 0.58 3.46 -16.62
N PRO A 264 0.54 2.60 -17.67
CA PRO A 264 -0.71 1.99 -18.11
C PRO A 264 -1.39 1.16 -17.03
N LEU A 265 -0.63 0.40 -16.24
CA LEU A 265 -1.17 -0.39 -15.13
C LEU A 265 -1.85 0.51 -14.08
N THR A 266 -1.21 1.60 -13.66
CA THR A 266 -1.80 2.56 -12.72
C THR A 266 -3.14 3.09 -13.24
N VAL A 267 -3.20 3.48 -14.52
CA VAL A 267 -4.45 3.96 -15.15
C VAL A 267 -5.51 2.87 -15.17
N VAL A 268 -5.16 1.64 -15.58
CA VAL A 268 -6.06 0.49 -15.58
C VAL A 268 -6.59 0.21 -14.16
N LEU A 269 -5.74 0.26 -13.14
CA LEU A 269 -6.14 0.06 -11.75
C LEU A 269 -7.15 1.11 -11.27
N TYR A 270 -6.95 2.39 -11.61
CA TYR A 270 -7.94 3.43 -11.30
C TYR A 270 -9.28 3.20 -12.02
N VAL A 271 -9.26 2.79 -13.29
CA VAL A 271 -10.48 2.46 -14.04
C VAL A 271 -11.20 1.27 -13.39
N LEU A 272 -10.49 0.19 -13.09
CA LEU A 272 -11.05 -0.98 -12.40
C LEU A 272 -11.64 -0.61 -11.04
N LEU A 273 -10.94 0.22 -10.27
CA LEU A 273 -11.40 0.68 -8.97
C LEU A 273 -12.69 1.49 -9.08
N TYR A 274 -12.77 2.41 -10.04
CA TYR A 274 -14.01 3.15 -10.32
C TYR A 274 -15.17 2.20 -10.69
N LEU A 275 -14.92 1.21 -11.55
CA LEU A 275 -15.94 0.23 -11.95
C LEU A 275 -16.41 -0.62 -10.77
N VAL A 276 -15.48 -1.07 -9.90
CA VAL A 276 -15.81 -1.85 -8.70
C VAL A 276 -16.64 -1.02 -7.72
N ILE A 277 -16.25 0.24 -7.46
CA ILE A 277 -17.04 1.15 -6.60
C ILE A 277 -18.43 1.36 -7.18
N ARG A 278 -18.52 1.72 -8.47
CA ARG A 278 -19.78 1.97 -9.16
C ARG A 278 -20.70 0.74 -9.15
N SER A 279 -20.15 -0.44 -9.43
CA SER A 279 -20.91 -1.70 -9.46
C SER A 279 -21.48 -2.04 -8.08
N ASN A 280 -20.66 -1.99 -7.03
CA ASN A 280 -21.11 -2.24 -5.66
C ASN A 280 -22.18 -1.23 -5.21
N LEU A 281 -22.00 0.06 -5.52
CA LEU A 281 -23.00 1.09 -5.19
C LEU A 281 -24.31 0.90 -5.97
N LYS A 282 -24.25 0.51 -7.26
CA LYS A 282 -25.45 0.22 -8.06
C LYS A 282 -26.20 -1.02 -7.58
N GLY A 283 -25.49 -2.11 -7.29
CA GLY A 283 -26.09 -3.36 -6.81
C GLY A 283 -26.86 -3.13 -5.51
N ALA A 284 -26.25 -2.38 -4.60
CA ALA A 284 -26.89 -1.94 -3.38
C ALA A 284 -28.13 -1.09 -3.58
N TRP A 285 -28.05 -0.11 -4.48
CA TRP A 285 -29.17 0.78 -4.79
C TRP A 285 -30.40 0.01 -5.31
N LYS A 286 -30.16 -1.04 -6.11
CA LYS A 286 -31.22 -1.94 -6.58
C LYS A 286 -31.82 -2.77 -5.43
N HIS A 287 -30.98 -3.36 -4.59
CA HIS A 287 -31.40 -4.18 -3.46
C HIS A 287 -32.25 -3.39 -2.46
N ASP A 288 -31.82 -2.17 -2.11
CA ASP A 288 -32.52 -1.32 -1.13
C ASP A 288 -33.87 -0.83 -1.68
N ARG A 289 -34.01 -0.69 -3.01
CA ARG A 289 -35.27 -0.32 -3.67
C ARG A 289 -36.26 -1.49 -3.72
N SER A 290 -35.79 -2.73 -3.83
CA SER A 290 -36.66 -3.93 -3.87
C SER A 290 -37.13 -4.40 -2.49
N ALA A 291 -36.51 -3.91 -1.41
CA ALA A 291 -36.85 -4.27 -0.04
C ALA A 291 -37.94 -3.38 0.60
N LEU A 292 -38.52 -2.47 -0.18
CA LEU A 292 -39.59 -1.53 0.18
C LEU A 292 -40.83 -1.84 -0.65
#